data_AF-W1XGZ8-F1
#
_entry.id   AF-W1XGZ8-F1
#
_cell.length_a   1.000
_cell.length_b   1.000
_cell.length_c   1.000
_cell.angle_alpha   90.00
_cell.angle_beta   90.00
_cell.angle_gamma   90.00
#
_symmetry.space_group_name_H-M   'P 1'
#
loop_
_entity.id
_entity.type
_entity.pdbx_description
1 polymer ?
#
loop_
_entity_poly.entity_id
_entity_poly.type
_entity_poly.pdbx_seq_one_letter_code
_entity_poly.pdbx_strand_id
1 'polypeptide(L)'
;HYSFAVNAFVELLKGAEIDQYDVSLRETQTYEIIDDVAHMKSEIGLLYYNDFNRPVLEKLIHTNELTFTELFTAHPHIFIGKTHPLAHKEVVSMDELEEYPYISFEQGDHNSF
;
A
#
# COMPACT_ATOMS: atom_id res chain seq x y z
N HIS A 1 -5.18 -1.92 14.25
CA HIS A 1 -5.45 -1.10 13.06
C HIS A 1 -4.87 0.28 13.27
N TYR A 2 -3.80 0.64 12.58
CA TYR A 2 -3.39 2.04 12.49
C TYR A 2 -4.31 2.72 11.47
N SER A 3 -4.97 3.81 11.86
CA SER A 3 -6.02 4.48 11.07
C SER A 3 -5.48 5.37 9.95
N PHE A 4 -4.31 5.06 9.38
CA PHE A 4 -3.64 5.94 8.41
C PHE A 4 -4.48 6.11 7.14
N ALA A 5 -5.02 5.03 6.57
CA ALA A 5 -5.83 5.12 5.36
C ALA A 5 -7.16 5.84 5.62
N VAL A 6 -7.81 5.57 6.75
CA VAL A 6 -9.02 6.30 7.18
C VAL A 6 -8.74 7.80 7.36
N ASN A 7 -7.63 8.17 8.00
CA ASN A 7 -7.26 9.57 8.19
C ASN A 7 -6.96 10.27 6.85
N ALA A 8 -6.17 9.62 5.98
CA ALA A 8 -5.86 10.14 4.66
C ALA A 8 -7.13 10.32 3.81
N PHE A 9 -8.07 9.38 3.91
CA PHE A 9 -9.37 9.47 3.26
C PHE A 9 -10.21 10.65 3.80
N VAL A 10 -10.27 10.84 5.12
CA VAL A 10 -10.95 12.01 5.71
C VAL A 10 -10.29 13.33 5.26
N GLU A 11 -8.97 13.38 5.17
CA GLU A 11 -8.25 14.56 4.67
C GLU A 11 -8.53 14.84 3.19
N LEU A 12 -8.58 13.79 2.35
CA LEU A 12 -8.97 13.89 0.94
C LEU A 12 -10.39 14.49 0.81
N LEU A 13 -11.35 13.98 1.60
CA LEU A 13 -12.74 14.46 1.57
C LEU A 13 -12.88 15.92 2.00
N LYS A 14 -12.08 16.39 2.97
CA LYS A 14 -12.09 17.81 3.38
C LYS A 14 -11.65 18.77 2.27
N GLY A 15 -10.83 18.29 1.33
CA GLY A 15 -10.36 19.05 0.17
C GLY A 15 -11.28 18.99 -1.05
N ALA A 16 -12.31 18.13 -1.04
CA ALA A 16 -13.22 17.91 -2.15
C ALA A 16 -14.61 18.50 -1.88
N GLU A 17 -15.35 18.87 -2.93
CA GLU A 17 -16.77 19.25 -2.83
C GLU A 17 -17.64 17.98 -2.67
N ILE A 18 -17.57 17.39 -1.48
CA ILE A 18 -18.23 16.13 -1.11
C ILE A 18 -19.75 16.20 -1.01
N ASP A 19 -20.35 17.40 -1.02
CA ASP A 19 -21.82 17.57 -0.96
C ASP A 19 -22.54 16.94 -2.17
N GLN A 20 -21.81 16.58 -3.22
CA GLN A 20 -22.35 15.98 -4.45
C GLN A 20 -22.12 14.46 -4.56
N TYR A 21 -21.42 13.83 -3.61
CA TYR A 21 -20.98 12.44 -3.72
C TYR A 21 -21.26 11.63 -2.46
N ASP A 22 -21.71 10.39 -2.62
CA ASP A 22 -21.70 9.38 -1.56
C ASP A 22 -20.40 8.58 -1.68
N VAL A 23 -19.54 8.66 -0.65
CA VAL A 23 -18.19 8.08 -0.71
C VAL A 23 -18.02 7.04 0.40
N SER A 24 -17.51 5.87 0.03
CA SER A 24 -17.18 4.80 0.97
C SER A 24 -15.72 4.37 0.79
N LEU A 25 -15.10 3.93 1.89
CA LEU A 25 -13.75 3.37 1.89
C LEU A 25 -13.84 1.91 2.35
N ARG A 26 -13.24 1.00 1.58
CA ARG A 26 -13.12 -0.41 1.94
C ARG A 26 -11.66 -0.83 1.96
N GLU A 27 -11.19 -1.27 3.12
CA GLU A 27 -9.87 -1.89 3.27
C GLU A 27 -10.00 -3.40 3.05
N THR A 28 -9.27 -3.93 2.07
CA THR A 28 -9.29 -5.36 1.74
C THR A 28 -7.97 -5.78 1.09
N GLN A 29 -7.87 -7.04 0.69
CA GLN A 29 -6.65 -7.64 0.12
C GLN A 29 -6.52 -7.34 -1.38
N THR A 30 -5.31 -7.45 -1.94
CA THR A 30 -4.98 -7.05 -3.31
C THR A 30 -5.88 -7.71 -4.37
N TYR A 31 -6.15 -9.00 -4.23
CA TYR A 31 -7.01 -9.74 -5.16
C TYR A 31 -8.45 -9.21 -5.11
N GLU A 32 -8.98 -9.02 -3.91
CA GLU A 32 -10.33 -8.50 -3.65
C GLU A 32 -10.48 -7.06 -4.14
N ILE A 33 -9.43 -6.24 -4.08
CA ILE A 33 -9.43 -4.89 -4.68
C ILE A 33 -9.65 -4.98 -6.20
N ILE A 34 -8.93 -5.87 -6.88
CA ILE A 34 -9.06 -6.07 -8.33
C ILE A 34 -10.46 -6.63 -8.66
N ASP A 35 -10.93 -7.63 -7.91
CA ASP A 35 -12.25 -8.23 -8.08
C ASP A 35 -13.38 -7.21 -7.86
N ASP A 36 -13.26 -6.36 -6.85
CA ASP A 36 -14.26 -5.34 -6.53
C ASP A 36 -14.38 -4.30 -7.65
N VAL A 37 -13.25 -3.88 -8.25
CA VAL A 37 -13.26 -2.96 -9.40
C VAL A 37 -13.80 -3.64 -10.65
N ALA A 38 -13.36 -4.87 -10.93
CA ALA A 38 -13.83 -5.65 -12.10
C ALA A 38 -15.35 -5.88 -12.07
N HIS A 39 -15.94 -6.05 -10.89
CA HIS A 39 -17.37 -6.29 -10.70
C HIS A 39 -18.17 -5.05 -10.30
N MET A 40 -17.61 -3.84 -10.43
CA MET A 40 -18.29 -2.57 -10.13
C MET A 40 -18.82 -2.45 -8.68
N LYS A 41 -18.21 -3.16 -7.73
CA LYS A 41 -18.46 -2.96 -6.29
C LYS A 41 -17.72 -1.72 -5.79
N SER A 42 -16.57 -1.41 -6.40
CA SER A 42 -15.78 -0.20 -6.18
C SER A 42 -15.46 0.44 -7.54
N GLU A 43 -15.51 1.77 -7.63
CA GLU A 43 -15.01 2.47 -8.84
C GLU A 43 -13.47 2.57 -8.82
N ILE A 44 -12.97 2.88 -7.62
CA ILE A 44 -11.60 3.11 -7.14
C ILE A 44 -10.84 1.89 -6.59
N GLY A 45 -9.81 1.33 -7.25
CA GLY A 45 -8.86 0.42 -6.60
C GLY A 45 -7.50 1.08 -6.35
N LEU A 46 -7.02 1.10 -5.09
CA LEU A 46 -5.67 1.55 -4.74
C LEU A 46 -4.79 0.35 -4.38
N LEU A 47 -3.73 0.14 -5.17
CA LEU A 47 -2.77 -0.95 -4.97
C LEU A 47 -1.37 -0.49 -5.35
N TYR A 48 -0.37 -1.25 -4.92
CA TYR A 48 1.01 -1.11 -5.36
C TYR A 48 1.50 -2.46 -5.88
N TYR A 49 2.56 -2.42 -6.68
CA TYR A 49 3.32 -3.62 -7.02
C TYR A 49 4.81 -3.38 -6.77
N ASN A 50 5.57 -4.46 -6.75
CA ASN A 50 7.02 -4.48 -6.80
C ASN A 50 7.46 -5.54 -7.84
N ASP A 51 8.76 -5.72 -8.05
CA ASP A 51 9.25 -6.65 -9.07
C ASP A 51 8.84 -8.11 -8.83
N PHE A 52 8.55 -8.48 -7.58
CA PHE A 52 8.11 -9.82 -7.23
C PHE A 52 6.66 -10.08 -7.66
N ASN A 53 5.73 -9.16 -7.36
CA ASN A 53 4.31 -9.39 -7.59
C ASN A 53 3.75 -8.78 -8.89
N ARG A 54 4.50 -7.87 -9.51
CA ARG A 54 4.14 -7.21 -10.78
C ARG A 54 3.67 -8.19 -11.86
N PRO A 55 4.35 -9.30 -12.17
CA PRO A 55 3.92 -10.18 -13.27
C PRO A 55 2.52 -10.78 -13.05
N VAL A 56 2.17 -11.06 -11.80
CA VAL A 56 0.86 -11.62 -11.43
C VAL A 56 -0.20 -10.52 -11.51
N LEU A 57 0.09 -9.34 -10.95
CA LEU A 57 -0.85 -8.22 -10.93
C LEU A 57 -1.14 -7.67 -12.32
N GLU A 58 -0.12 -7.47 -13.16
CA GLU A 58 -0.29 -7.03 -14.54
C GLU A 58 -1.17 -8.00 -15.34
N LYS A 59 -0.97 -9.31 -15.14
CA LYS A 59 -1.81 -10.33 -15.78
C LYS A 59 -3.26 -10.26 -15.30
N LEU A 60 -3.50 -10.10 -14.00
CA LEU A 60 -4.85 -10.00 -13.43
C LEU A 60 -5.57 -8.74 -13.91
N ILE A 61 -4.90 -7.59 -13.85
CA ILE A 61 -5.42 -6.31 -14.32
C ILE A 61 -5.80 -6.41 -15.81
N HIS A 62 -4.91 -6.95 -16.64
CA HIS A 62 -5.18 -7.12 -18.07
C HIS A 62 -6.33 -8.08 -18.35
N THR A 63 -6.40 -9.22 -17.64
CA THR A 63 -7.45 -10.25 -17.85
C THR A 63 -8.84 -9.74 -17.44
N ASN A 64 -8.91 -8.85 -16.45
CA ASN A 64 -10.15 -8.20 -16.02
C ASN A 64 -10.45 -6.91 -16.79
N GLU A 65 -9.73 -6.63 -17.89
CA GLU A 65 -9.92 -5.43 -18.72
C GLU A 65 -9.79 -4.11 -17.94
N LEU A 66 -8.98 -4.12 -16.88
CA LEU A 66 -8.71 -2.95 -16.04
C LEU A 66 -7.46 -2.21 -16.50
N THR A 67 -7.35 -0.95 -16.10
CA THR A 67 -6.16 -0.11 -16.32
C THR A 67 -5.53 0.25 -14.99
N PHE A 68 -4.22 0.02 -14.86
CA PHE A 68 -3.44 0.54 -13.75
C PHE A 68 -2.84 1.89 -14.11
N THR A 69 -3.03 2.89 -13.24
CA THR A 69 -2.44 4.22 -13.39
C THR A 69 -1.46 4.46 -12.25
N GLU A 70 -0.18 4.57 -12.57
CA GLU A 70 0.84 4.87 -11.57
C GLU A 70 0.65 6.29 -11.01
N LEU A 71 0.56 6.40 -9.69
CA LEU A 71 0.52 7.68 -8.98
C LEU A 71 1.93 8.15 -8.62
N PHE A 72 2.75 7.26 -8.07
CA PHE A 72 4.16 7.47 -7.74
C PHE A 72 4.82 6.12 -7.39
N THR A 73 6.15 6.13 -7.35
CA THR A 73 6.97 5.03 -6.80
C THR A 73 7.40 5.36 -5.38
N ALA A 74 7.08 4.48 -4.43
CA ALA A 74 7.49 4.63 -3.03
C ALA A 74 8.79 3.85 -2.76
N HIS A 75 9.73 4.45 -2.05
CA HIS A 75 10.95 3.76 -1.60
C HIS A 75 10.73 3.16 -0.20
N PRO A 76 11.24 1.95 0.09
CA PRO A 76 11.21 1.38 1.43
C PRO A 76 11.93 2.30 2.43
N HIS A 77 11.35 2.47 3.62
CA HIS A 77 11.97 3.20 4.71
C HIS A 77 12.02 2.31 5.94
N ILE A 78 13.08 2.42 6.73
CA ILE A 78 13.19 1.78 8.04
C ILE A 78 12.96 2.78 9.14
N PHE A 79 12.36 2.32 10.25
CA PHE A 79 12.23 3.11 11.48
C PHE A 79 13.20 2.57 12.51
N ILE A 80 14.15 3.40 12.94
CA ILE A 80 15.15 3.06 13.95
C ILE A 80 15.14 4.09 15.08
N GLY A 81 15.56 3.68 16.28
CA GLY A 81 15.66 4.58 17.42
C GLY A 81 16.64 5.73 17.15
N LYS A 82 16.39 6.90 17.72
CA LYS A 82 17.24 8.10 17.50
C LYS A 82 18.71 7.91 17.90
N THR A 83 18.99 6.97 18.80
CA THR A 83 20.33 6.62 19.27
C THR A 83 20.90 5.37 18.61
N HIS A 84 20.20 4.81 17.60
CA HIS A 84 20.67 3.62 16.89
C HIS A 84 21.97 3.93 16.14
N PRO A 85 22.95 3.00 16.07
CA PRO A 85 24.20 3.24 15.37
C PRO A 85 24.01 3.68 13.92
N LEU A 86 22.98 3.19 13.23
CA LEU A 86 22.67 3.59 11.85
C LEU A 86 21.86 4.90 11.71
N ALA A 87 21.43 5.53 12.80
CA ALA A 87 20.52 6.70 12.77
C ALA A 87 21.11 7.96 12.13
N HIS A 88 22.43 8.01 11.96
CA HIS A 88 23.13 9.12 11.32
C HIS A 88 23.35 8.92 9.82
N LYS A 89 22.96 7.76 9.27
CA LYS A 89 23.10 7.45 7.85
C LYS A 89 21.84 7.86 7.09
N GLU A 90 22.05 8.43 5.89
CA GLU A 90 20.94 8.75 4.98
C GLU A 90 20.37 7.50 4.29
N VAL A 91 21.22 6.52 4.00
CA VAL A 91 20.86 5.24 3.38
C VAL A 91 21.60 4.12 4.10
N VAL A 92 20.95 2.97 4.22
CA VAL A 92 21.52 1.74 4.78
C VAL A 92 21.31 0.59 3.81
N SER A 93 22.25 -0.35 3.80
CA SER A 93 22.16 -1.60 3.05
C SER A 93 21.52 -2.71 3.88
N MET A 94 21.07 -3.78 3.22
CA MET A 94 20.53 -4.96 3.92
C MET A 94 21.60 -5.64 4.76
N ASP A 95 22.84 -5.75 4.26
CA ASP A 95 23.98 -6.34 4.98
C ASP A 95 24.24 -5.63 6.33
N GLU A 96 24.11 -4.29 6.36
CA GLU A 96 24.25 -3.51 7.60
C GLU A 96 23.10 -3.72 8.58
N LEU A 97 21.93 -4.14 8.09
CA LEU A 97 20.77 -4.45 8.92
C LEU A 97 20.83 -5.86 9.50
N GLU A 98 21.56 -6.80 8.88
CA GLU A 98 21.72 -8.17 9.37
C GLU A 98 22.33 -8.24 10.77
N GLU A 99 23.16 -7.26 11.14
CA GLU A 99 23.78 -7.18 12.47
C GLU A 99 22.80 -6.81 13.60
N TYR A 100 21.57 -6.38 13.27
CA TYR A 100 20.60 -5.87 14.22
C TYR A 100 19.32 -6.72 14.25
N PRO A 101 18.68 -6.87 15.43
CA PRO A 101 17.40 -7.54 15.51
C PRO A 101 16.32 -6.71 14.80
N TYR A 102 15.58 -7.34 13.90
CA TYR A 102 14.40 -6.76 13.27
C TYR A 102 13.13 -7.17 14.02
N ILE A 103 12.32 -6.18 14.39
CA ILE A 103 11.00 -6.40 14.98
C ILE A 103 9.96 -6.26 13.86
N SER A 104 9.39 -7.39 13.43
CA SER A 104 8.23 -7.40 12.55
C SER A 104 6.94 -7.34 13.37
N PHE A 105 5.95 -6.61 12.87
CA PHE A 105 4.58 -6.78 13.29
C PHE A 105 3.93 -7.84 12.39
N GLU A 106 3.34 -8.88 12.98
CA GLU A 106 2.53 -9.82 12.21
C GLU A 106 1.30 -9.09 11.67
N GLN A 107 1.16 -9.06 10.35
CA GLN A 107 0.03 -8.46 9.66
C GLN A 107 -0.86 -9.56 9.07
N GLY A 108 -1.38 -10.44 9.94
CA GLY A 108 -2.35 -11.47 9.59
C GLY A 108 -1.83 -12.61 8.70
N ASP A 109 -2.57 -13.72 8.67
CA ASP A 109 -2.17 -14.97 8.00
C ASP A 109 -2.20 -14.92 6.46
N HIS A 110 -2.72 -13.84 5.88
CA HIS A 110 -2.80 -13.67 4.44
C HIS A 110 -1.65 -12.79 3.97
N ASN A 111 -0.58 -13.44 3.52
CA ASN A 111 0.47 -12.80 2.75
C ASN A 111 -0.15 -11.95 1.65
N SER A 112 0.04 -10.64 1.75
CA SER A 112 -0.13 -9.69 0.67
C SER A 112 0.77 -10.17 -0.48
N PHE A 113 0.19 -10.89 -1.44
CA PHE A 113 0.85 -11.11 -2.72
C PHE A 113 1.16 -9.76 -3.35
#